data_AF-T0SHI0-F1
#
_entry.id   AF-T0SHI0-F1
#
_cell.length_a   1.000
_cell.length_b   1.000
_cell.length_c   1.000
_cell.angle_alpha   90.00
_cell.angle_beta   90.00
_cell.angle_gamma   90.00
#
_symmetry.space_group_name_H-M   'P 1'
#
loop_
_entity.id
_entity.type
_entity.pdbx_description
1 polymer ?
#
loop_
_entity_poly.entity_id
_entity_poly.type
_entity_poly.pdbx_seq_one_letter_code
_entity_poly.pdbx_strand_id
1 'polypeptide(L)'
;MSYSNEDILKRISNAKKNKSKLTHVTNKASLSVEDKVKMGLCKHFVQFSLEKKMLAKNLSDLTGIPTSRISEITNYKINKFTVDQLLKYLTVLGKHSAKIRQYLTLIEQIVEVPTLKVNETKKLSREIKSFVEAGANSTFQYV
;
A
#
# COMPACT_ATOMS: atom_id res chain seq x y z
N MET A 1 -18.22 -21.68 7.62
CA MET A 1 -18.15 -22.54 6.42
C MET A 1 -16.89 -23.38 6.51
N SER A 2 -17.03 -24.70 6.64
CA SER A 2 -15.90 -25.63 6.53
C SER A 2 -15.79 -26.05 5.08
N TYR A 3 -14.62 -25.85 4.46
CA TYR A 3 -14.37 -26.27 3.08
C TYR A 3 -13.64 -27.61 3.09
N SER A 4 -14.05 -28.54 2.22
CA SER A 4 -13.33 -29.80 2.05
C SER A 4 -11.97 -29.55 1.39
N ASN A 5 -11.00 -30.42 1.66
CA ASN A 5 -9.67 -30.37 1.05
C ASN A 5 -9.75 -30.38 -0.50
N GLU A 6 -10.72 -31.09 -1.07
CA GLU A 6 -10.95 -31.10 -2.52
C GLU A 6 -11.43 -29.74 -3.06
N ASP A 7 -12.26 -29.03 -2.31
CA ASP A 7 -12.75 -27.71 -2.70
C ASP A 7 -11.61 -26.69 -2.70
N ILE A 8 -10.69 -26.82 -1.72
CA ILE A 8 -9.49 -26.00 -1.63
C ILE A 8 -8.58 -26.26 -2.83
N LEU A 9 -8.34 -27.52 -3.17
CA LEU A 9 -7.51 -27.91 -4.31
C LEU A 9 -8.10 -27.44 -5.65
N LYS A 10 -9.42 -27.56 -5.84
CA LYS A 10 -10.11 -27.04 -7.03
C LYS A 10 -9.99 -25.53 -7.14
N ARG A 11 -10.11 -24.79 -6.04
CA ARG A 11 -9.92 -23.32 -6.04
C ARG A 11 -8.49 -22.93 -6.36
N ILE A 12 -7.49 -23.62 -5.80
CA ILE A 12 -6.08 -23.37 -6.10
C ILE A 12 -5.77 -23.64 -7.58
N SER A 13 -6.29 -24.74 -8.15
CA SER A 13 -6.07 -25.06 -9.56
C SER A 13 -6.73 -24.04 -10.49
N ASN A 14 -7.95 -23.61 -10.18
CA ASN A 14 -8.67 -22.57 -10.92
C ASN A 14 -7.96 -21.21 -10.81
N ALA A 15 -7.42 -20.85 -9.65
CA ALA A 15 -6.62 -19.64 -9.46
C ALA A 15 -5.30 -19.70 -10.27
N LYS A 16 -4.63 -20.86 -10.32
CA LYS A 16 -3.43 -21.06 -11.15
C LYS A 16 -3.73 -20.97 -12.65
N LYS A 17 -4.84 -21.55 -13.11
CA LYS A 17 -5.27 -21.49 -14.53
C LYS A 17 -5.63 -20.07 -14.96
N ASN A 18 -6.28 -19.31 -14.07
CA ASN A 18 -6.65 -17.92 -14.33
C ASN A 18 -5.53 -16.91 -13.99
N LYS A 19 -4.29 -17.36 -13.75
CA LYS A 19 -3.15 -16.49 -13.42
C LYS A 19 -2.83 -15.47 -14.52
N SER A 20 -3.11 -15.79 -15.78
CA SER A 20 -2.98 -14.88 -16.93
C SER A 20 -4.16 -13.93 -17.12
N LYS A 21 -5.34 -14.28 -16.60
CA LYS A 21 -6.57 -13.46 -16.61
C LYS A 21 -6.81 -12.73 -15.29
N LEU A 22 -5.93 -12.93 -14.30
CA LEU A 22 -5.92 -12.23 -13.03
C LEU A 22 -5.67 -10.76 -13.32
N THR A 23 -6.62 -9.94 -12.89
CA THR A 23 -6.69 -8.54 -13.25
C THR A 23 -5.53 -7.78 -12.59
N HIS A 24 -4.46 -7.61 -13.38
CA HIS A 24 -3.70 -6.36 -13.56
C HIS A 24 -2.24 -6.25 -13.08
N VAL A 25 -1.61 -7.24 -12.43
CA VAL A 25 -0.17 -7.11 -12.14
C VAL A 25 0.59 -8.42 -12.28
N THR A 26 1.02 -8.70 -13.51
CA THR A 26 1.76 -9.93 -13.86
C THR A 26 3.26 -9.84 -13.51
N ASN A 27 3.84 -8.63 -13.44
CA ASN A 27 5.25 -8.45 -13.10
C ASN A 27 5.53 -7.07 -12.44
N LYS A 28 5.83 -7.05 -11.14
CA LYS A 28 6.13 -5.81 -10.38
C LYS A 28 7.40 -5.10 -10.86
N ALA A 29 8.32 -5.83 -11.49
CA ALA A 29 9.59 -5.29 -11.94
C ALA A 29 9.44 -4.41 -13.19
N SER A 30 8.51 -4.74 -14.09
CA SER A 30 8.30 -4.04 -15.37
C SER A 30 7.34 -2.84 -15.29
N LEU A 31 6.81 -2.52 -14.10
CA LEU A 31 5.87 -1.40 -13.94
C LEU A 31 6.60 -0.05 -13.91
N SER A 32 5.97 0.94 -14.56
CA SER A 32 6.36 2.35 -14.46
C SER A 32 6.37 2.80 -12.99
N VAL A 33 7.18 3.81 -12.69
CA VAL A 33 7.22 4.43 -11.34
C VAL A 33 5.83 4.93 -10.95
N GLU A 34 5.09 5.52 -11.89
CA GLU A 34 3.73 6.00 -11.67
C GLU A 34 2.77 4.87 -11.27
N ASP A 35 2.82 3.74 -11.98
CA ASP A 35 1.96 2.59 -11.68
C ASP A 35 2.31 1.92 -10.36
N LYS A 36 3.59 1.91 -9.98
CA LYS A 36 4.05 1.45 -8.66
C LYS A 36 3.47 2.33 -7.55
N VAL A 37 3.43 3.65 -7.74
CA VAL A 37 2.81 4.59 -6.79
C VAL A 37 1.31 4.32 -6.69
N LYS A 38 0.59 4.22 -7.82
CA LYS A 38 -0.85 3.91 -7.83
C LYS A 38 -1.16 2.61 -7.09
N MET A 39 -0.37 1.56 -7.34
CA MET A 39 -0.49 0.29 -6.60
C MET A 39 -0.25 0.44 -5.10
N GLY A 40 0.77 1.22 -4.72
CA GLY A 40 1.07 1.52 -3.32
C GLY A 40 -0.13 2.19 -2.64
N LEU A 41 -0.72 3.20 -3.29
CA LEU A 41 -1.91 3.89 -2.80
C LEU A 41 -3.10 2.93 -2.65
N CYS A 42 -3.40 2.11 -3.66
CA CYS A 42 -4.48 1.11 -3.57
C CYS A 42 -4.28 0.10 -2.43
N LYS A 43 -3.03 -0.27 -2.13
CA LYS A 43 -2.72 -1.20 -1.03
C LYS A 43 -3.22 -0.66 0.32
N HIS A 44 -3.11 0.65 0.56
CA HIS A 44 -3.57 1.26 1.81
C HIS A 44 -5.09 1.16 1.98
N PHE A 45 -5.86 1.24 0.89
CA PHE A 45 -7.31 1.00 0.93
C PHE A 45 -7.64 -0.45 1.31
N VAL A 46 -6.95 -1.42 0.70
CA VAL A 46 -7.16 -2.84 1.00
C VAL A 46 -6.78 -3.15 2.45
N GLN A 47 -5.66 -2.62 2.93
CA GLN A 47 -5.24 -2.80 4.33
C GLN A 47 -6.26 -2.23 5.30
N PHE A 48 -6.76 -1.02 5.06
CA PHE A 48 -7.78 -0.42 5.92
C PHE A 48 -9.08 -1.22 5.93
N SER A 49 -9.55 -1.69 4.76
CA SER A 49 -10.75 -2.53 4.67
C SER A 49 -10.58 -3.85 5.44
N LEU A 50 -9.41 -4.47 5.38
CA LEU A 50 -9.09 -5.68 6.13
C LEU A 50 -9.00 -5.43 7.65
N GLU A 51 -8.31 -4.38 8.07
CA GLU A 51 -8.14 -4.03 9.49
C GLU A 51 -9.49 -3.75 10.18
N LYS A 52 -10.40 -3.08 9.48
CA LYS A 52 -11.73 -2.75 10.01
C LYS A 52 -12.79 -3.83 9.74
N LYS A 53 -12.45 -4.90 9.01
CA LYS A 53 -13.40 -5.93 8.52
C LYS A 53 -14.64 -5.32 7.86
N MET A 54 -14.48 -4.21 7.15
CA MET A 54 -15.59 -3.47 6.54
C MET A 54 -15.81 -3.90 5.10
N LEU A 55 -17.07 -4.19 4.76
CA LEU A 55 -17.50 -4.39 3.38
C LEU A 55 -17.39 -3.08 2.60
N ALA A 56 -17.24 -3.17 1.27
CA ALA A 56 -17.13 -2.01 0.38
C ALA A 56 -18.31 -1.03 0.52
N LYS A 57 -19.49 -1.52 0.88
CA LYS A 57 -20.67 -0.69 1.18
C LYS A 57 -20.45 0.20 2.42
N ASN A 58 -20.01 -0.39 3.52
CA ASN A 58 -19.75 0.35 4.75
C ASN A 58 -18.58 1.34 4.58
N LEU A 59 -17.60 1.00 3.74
CA LEU A 59 -16.51 1.90 3.38
C LEU A 59 -17.01 3.09 2.55
N SER A 60 -17.97 2.85 1.65
CA SER A 60 -18.65 3.90 0.87
C SER A 60 -19.41 4.85 1.76
N ASP A 61 -20.18 4.32 2.72
CA ASP A 61 -20.98 5.13 3.63
C ASP A 61 -20.08 5.99 4.55
N LEU A 62 -18.94 5.44 4.98
CA LEU A 62 -17.97 6.13 5.83
C LEU A 62 -17.21 7.24 5.10
N THR A 63 -16.84 7.01 3.83
CA THR A 63 -15.96 7.92 3.07
C THR A 63 -16.71 8.81 2.08
N GLY A 64 -17.99 8.54 1.83
CA GLY A 64 -18.76 9.18 0.74
C GLY A 64 -18.28 8.82 -0.66
N ILE A 65 -17.32 7.88 -0.80
CA ILE A 65 -16.81 7.44 -2.11
C ILE A 65 -17.74 6.34 -2.64
N PRO A 66 -18.20 6.41 -3.90
CA PRO A 66 -19.08 5.38 -4.46
C PRO A 66 -18.51 3.97 -4.31
N THR A 67 -19.37 3.01 -3.93
CA THR A 67 -19.03 1.59 -3.79
C THR A 67 -18.33 1.00 -5.03
N SER A 68 -18.74 1.44 -6.22
CA SER A 68 -18.11 1.06 -7.48
C SER A 68 -16.64 1.46 -7.50
N ARG A 69 -16.31 2.70 -7.13
CA ARG A 69 -14.93 3.22 -7.10
C ARG A 69 -14.09 2.53 -6.05
N ILE A 70 -14.64 2.30 -4.85
CA ILE A 70 -13.95 1.53 -3.81
C ILE A 70 -13.62 0.13 -4.31
N SER A 71 -14.58 -0.56 -4.93
CA SER A 71 -14.36 -1.89 -5.50
C SER A 71 -13.26 -1.88 -6.57
N GLU A 72 -13.25 -0.89 -7.45
CA GLU A 72 -12.20 -0.76 -8.47
C GLU A 72 -10.81 -0.52 -7.85
N ILE A 73 -10.72 0.29 -6.79
CA ILE A 73 -9.49 0.54 -6.05
C ILE A 73 -9.00 -0.73 -5.34
N THR A 74 -9.89 -1.43 -4.62
CA THR A 74 -9.53 -2.67 -3.91
C THR A 74 -9.12 -3.80 -4.84
N ASN A 75 -9.63 -3.78 -6.08
CA ASN A 75 -9.26 -4.71 -7.15
C ASN A 75 -8.06 -4.24 -7.98
N TYR A 76 -7.32 -3.22 -7.53
CA TYR A 76 -6.10 -2.71 -8.18
C TYR A 76 -6.29 -2.33 -9.67
N LYS A 77 -7.45 -1.77 -10.04
CA LYS A 77 -7.69 -1.25 -11.40
C LYS A 77 -7.00 0.11 -11.62
N ILE A 78 -5.68 0.14 -11.48
CA ILE A 78 -4.84 1.35 -11.48
C ILE A 78 -4.98 2.21 -12.74
N ASN A 79 -5.28 1.59 -13.90
CA ASN A 79 -5.45 2.31 -15.17
C ASN A 79 -6.65 3.27 -15.19
N LYS A 80 -7.61 3.10 -14.27
CA LYS A 80 -8.81 3.93 -14.18
C LYS A 80 -8.65 5.18 -13.31
N PHE A 81 -7.51 5.32 -12.64
CA PHE A 81 -7.30 6.36 -11.64
C PHE A 81 -5.97 7.06 -11.87
N THR A 82 -5.98 8.38 -11.69
CA THR A 82 -4.75 9.14 -11.55
C THR A 82 -4.23 9.06 -10.12
N VAL A 83 -2.94 9.35 -9.93
CA VAL A 83 -2.33 9.41 -8.59
C VAL A 83 -3.06 10.43 -7.71
N ASP A 84 -3.40 11.59 -8.27
CA ASP A 84 -4.12 12.67 -7.59
C ASP A 84 -5.50 12.22 -7.06
N GLN A 85 -6.28 11.52 -7.89
CA GLN A 85 -7.58 10.98 -7.48
C GLN A 85 -7.44 9.99 -6.32
N LEU A 86 -6.43 9.12 -6.36
CA LEU A 86 -6.18 8.16 -5.29
C LEU A 86 -5.74 8.85 -3.99
N LEU A 87 -4.91 9.89 -4.08
CA LEU A 87 -4.50 10.69 -2.92
C LEU A 87 -5.69 11.44 -2.30
N LYS A 88 -6.56 12.02 -3.12
CA LYS A 88 -7.79 12.68 -2.65
C LYS A 88 -8.67 11.72 -1.87
N TYR A 89 -8.91 10.53 -2.41
CA TYR A 89 -9.67 9.49 -1.71
C TYR A 89 -8.96 8.99 -0.45
N LEU A 90 -7.63 8.87 -0.48
CA LEU A 90 -6.85 8.40 0.66
C LEU A 90 -6.85 9.43 1.79
N THR A 91 -6.91 10.72 1.47
CA THR A 91 -7.04 11.82 2.44
C THR A 91 -8.35 11.73 3.22
N VAL A 92 -9.45 11.42 2.53
CA VAL A 92 -10.74 11.16 3.19
C VAL A 92 -10.63 9.94 4.11
N LEU A 93 -9.99 8.86 3.64
CA LEU A 93 -9.76 7.66 4.44
C LEU A 93 -8.85 7.91 5.67
N GLY A 94 -7.88 8.82 5.54
CA GLY A 94 -6.96 9.24 6.60
C GLY A 94 -7.65 9.89 7.79
N LYS A 95 -8.83 10.49 7.61
CA LYS A 95 -9.65 11.01 8.72
C LYS A 95 -10.11 9.92 9.68
N HIS A 96 -10.19 8.67 9.21
CA HIS A 96 -10.69 7.53 9.97
C HIS A 96 -9.60 6.53 10.36
N SER A 97 -8.34 6.77 9.97
CA SER A 97 -7.20 5.92 10.29
C SER A 97 -5.94 6.73 10.58
N ALA A 98 -5.44 6.62 11.81
CA ALA A 98 -4.17 7.23 12.22
C ALA A 98 -2.99 6.74 11.37
N LYS A 99 -2.97 5.46 10.95
CA LYS A 99 -1.91 4.89 10.12
C LYS A 99 -1.86 5.54 8.73
N ILE A 100 -3.02 5.75 8.11
CA ILE A 100 -3.09 6.39 6.79
C ILE A 100 -2.71 7.86 6.89
N ARG A 101 -3.12 8.54 7.97
CA ARG A 101 -2.73 9.92 8.23
C ARG A 101 -1.20 10.08 8.36
N GLN A 102 -0.55 9.20 9.12
CA GLN A 102 0.91 9.17 9.25
C GLN A 102 1.60 8.95 7.89
N TYR A 103 1.07 8.04 7.07
CA TYR A 103 1.58 7.81 5.72
C TYR A 103 1.43 9.04 4.82
N LEU A 104 0.29 9.74 4.87
CA LEU A 104 0.09 10.99 4.13
C LEU A 104 1.04 12.10 4.58
N THR A 105 1.25 12.24 5.90
CA THR A 105 2.21 13.22 6.47
C THR A 105 3.63 12.94 6.00
N LEU A 106 4.01 11.66 5.92
CA LEU A 106 5.32 11.26 5.42
C LEU A 106 5.47 11.56 3.91
N ILE A 107 4.42 11.40 3.12
CA ILE A 107 4.44 11.82 1.70
C ILE A 107 4.64 13.34 1.60
N GLU A 108 3.89 14.12 2.36
CA GLU A 108 3.98 15.58 2.38
C GLU A 108 5.41 16.05 2.71
N GLN A 109 6.00 15.49 3.77
CA GLN A 109 7.40 15.77 4.14
C GLN A 109 8.39 15.38 3.03
N ILE A 110 8.18 14.27 2.33
CA ILE A 110 9.06 13.85 1.22
C ILE A 110 8.92 14.77 0.02
N VAL A 111 7.72 15.28 -0.26
CA VAL A 111 7.47 16.22 -1.38
C VAL A 111 8.11 17.58 -1.09
N GLU A 112 8.15 18.01 0.17
CA GLU A 112 8.82 19.23 0.60
C GLU A 112 10.35 19.12 0.62
N VAL A 113 10.90 17.91 0.69
CA VAL A 113 12.36 17.71 0.69
C VAL A 113 12.90 17.91 -0.73
N PRO A 114 13.90 18.80 -0.93
CA PRO A 114 14.55 18.94 -2.23
C PRO A 114 15.09 17.58 -2.68
N THR A 115 14.78 17.19 -3.93
CA THR A 115 15.14 15.89 -4.49
C THR A 115 16.66 15.72 -4.52
N LEU A 116 17.23 15.22 -3.44
CA LEU A 116 18.62 14.81 -3.40
C LEU A 116 18.82 13.73 -4.47
N LYS A 117 19.92 13.82 -5.22
CA LYS A 117 20.25 12.82 -6.24
C LYS A 117 20.27 11.45 -5.56
N VAL A 118 19.67 10.43 -6.20
CA VAL A 118 19.47 9.06 -5.65
C VAL A 118 20.73 8.45 -5.00
N ASN A 119 21.91 8.84 -5.47
CA ASN A 119 23.20 8.42 -4.91
C ASN A 119 23.45 9.00 -3.51
N GLU A 120 23.05 10.24 -3.26
CA GLU A 120 23.19 10.89 -1.95
C GLU A 120 22.18 10.34 -0.95
N THR A 121 20.95 10.05 -1.37
CA THR A 121 19.95 9.39 -0.50
C THR A 121 20.42 7.99 -0.10
N LYS A 122 21.02 7.22 -1.02
CA LYS A 122 21.61 5.91 -0.70
C LYS A 122 22.79 6.04 0.27
N LYS A 123 23.67 7.04 0.06
CA LYS A 123 24.81 7.31 0.95
C LYS A 123 24.33 7.70 2.35
N LEU A 124 23.39 8.64 2.44
CA LEU A 124 22.78 9.08 3.69
C LEU A 124 22.05 7.93 4.41
N SER A 125 21.32 7.07 3.68
CA SER A 125 20.64 5.91 4.28
C SER A 125 21.62 4.88 4.87
N ARG A 126 22.81 4.72 4.26
CA ARG A 126 23.87 3.86 4.81
C ARG A 126 24.52 4.50 6.03
N GLU A 127 24.77 5.81 5.98
CA GLU A 127 25.35 6.56 7.11
C GLU A 127 24.41 6.53 8.33
N ILE A 128 23.12 6.80 8.14
CA ILE A 128 22.11 6.69 9.20
C ILE A 128 22.09 5.27 9.79
N LYS A 129 22.16 4.24 8.95
CA LYS A 129 22.18 2.84 9.40
C LYS A 129 23.42 2.55 10.25
N SER A 130 24.60 3.02 9.84
CA SER A 130 25.82 2.88 10.64
C SER A 130 25.77 3.64 11.96
N PHE A 131 25.12 4.81 12.00
CA PHE A 131 24.94 5.58 13.24
C PHE A 131 24.00 4.87 14.23
N VAL A 132 22.91 4.27 13.74
CA VAL A 132 21.98 3.50 14.58
C VAL A 132 22.64 2.23 15.11
N GLU A 133 23.44 1.55 14.29
CA GLU A 133 24.20 0.36 14.69
C GLU A 133 25.31 0.70 15.70
N ALA A 134 25.94 1.87 15.58
CA ALA A 134 26.92 2.36 16.56
C ALA A 134 26.29 2.76 17.90
N GLY A 135 25.12 3.40 17.90
CA GLY A 135 24.39 3.78 19.12
C GLY A 135 23.76 2.60 19.87
N ALA A 136 23.45 1.50 19.18
CA ALA A 136 22.96 0.27 19.81
C ALA A 136 24.06 -0.42 20.66
N ASN A 137 25.34 -0.24 20.31
CA ASN A 137 26.47 -0.84 21.02
C ASN A 137 26.92 -0.04 22.27
N SER A 138 26.40 1.18 22.48
CA SER A 138 26.82 2.04 23.60
C SER A 138 25.90 2.04 24.83
N THR A 139 24.85 1.21 24.87
CA THR A 139 23.85 1.24 25.97
C THR A 139 23.87 0.02 26.90
N PHE A 140 24.98 -0.73 26.99
CA PHE A 140 25.18 -1.71 28.07
C PHE A 140 26.63 -1.73 28.55
N GLN A 141 26.98 -0.76 29.40
CA GLN A 141 27.96 -0.97 30.46
C GLN A 141 27.35 -0.44 31.76
N TYR A 142 26.73 -1.35 32.52
CA TYR A 142 26.56 -1.18 33.96
C TYR A 142 27.88 -1.59 34.61
N VAL A 143 28.57 -0.63 35.23
CA VAL A 143 29.34 -0.80 36.48
C VAL A 143 29.14 0.47 37.29
#